data_AF-A0A7S2FBW1-F1
#
_entry.id   AF-A0A7S2FBW1-F1
#
_cell.length_a   1.000
_cell.length_b   1.000
_cell.length_c   1.000
_cell.angle_alpha   90.00
_cell.angle_beta   90.00
_cell.angle_gamma   90.00
#
_symmetry.space_group_name_H-M   'P 1'
#
loop_
_entity.id
_entity.type
_entity.pdbx_description
1 polymer ?
#
loop_
_entity_poly.entity_id
_entity_poly.type
_entity_poly.pdbx_seq_one_letter_code
_entity_poly.pdbx_strand_id
1 'polypeptide(L)'
;RLFAGDGGSVRGAHGRRLGNPKDTVAPAASEAPLWEGIGTHYVHIYVGTPPQRVSVIVDTGSHHTAFPCDGCKNCGKHTDPYFDPKKSSTSQTVGCSQCKA
;
A
#
# COMPACT_ATOMS: atom_id res chain seq x y z
N ARG A 1 -7.06 13.15 -2.61
CA ARG A 1 -5.72 12.57 -2.51
C ARG A 1 -5.90 11.33 -1.65
N LEU A 2 -5.47 10.14 -2.07
CA LEU A 2 -5.44 9.00 -1.16
C LEU A 2 -4.29 9.25 -0.16
N PHE A 3 -4.61 9.35 1.14
CA PHE A 3 -3.60 9.45 2.20
C PHE A 3 -3.44 8.10 2.88
N ALA A 4 -2.32 7.82 3.52
CA ALA A 4 -2.25 6.65 4.39
C ALA A 4 -3.12 6.89 5.63
N GLY A 5 -3.92 5.89 6.00
CA GLY A 5 -4.86 5.95 7.13
C GLY A 5 -4.26 5.35 8.40
N ASP A 6 -4.62 5.92 9.55
CA ASP A 6 -4.33 5.35 10.86
C ASP A 6 -5.49 4.43 11.27
N GLY A 7 -5.25 3.12 11.25
CA GLY A 7 -6.25 2.10 11.53
C GLY A 7 -5.90 1.25 12.76
N GLY A 8 -6.86 1.09 13.67
CA GLY A 8 -6.75 0.19 14.82
C GLY A 8 -6.97 -1.28 14.42
N SER A 9 -6.11 -2.19 14.87
CA SER A 9 -6.15 -3.60 14.51
C SER A 9 -7.15 -4.39 15.36
N VAL A 10 -8.18 -4.97 14.74
CA VAL A 10 -9.01 -6.04 15.32
C VAL A 10 -8.55 -7.40 14.75
N ARG A 11 -8.16 -8.33 15.63
CA ARG A 11 -7.63 -9.65 15.26
C ARG A 11 -8.76 -10.69 15.29
N GLY A 12 -9.21 -11.15 14.13
CA GLY A 12 -10.04 -12.35 13.97
C GLY A 12 -9.20 -13.53 13.52
N ALA A 13 -9.15 -14.60 14.33
CA ALA A 13 -8.36 -15.80 14.05
C ALA A 13 -9.21 -16.86 13.32
N HIS A 14 -8.99 -17.04 12.02
CA HIS A 14 -9.41 -18.24 11.29
C HIS A 14 -8.19 -18.92 10.66
N GLY A 15 -7.83 -20.08 11.21
CA GLY A 15 -6.69 -20.87 10.75
C GLY A 15 -6.90 -21.44 9.35
N ARG A 16 -5.89 -21.30 8.49
CA ARG A 16 -5.74 -22.06 7.25
C ARG A 16 -4.30 -22.54 7.10
N ARG A 17 -4.17 -23.83 6.76
CA ARG A 17 -2.94 -24.60 6.57
C ARG A 17 -2.07 -23.95 5.49
N LEU A 18 -0.82 -23.60 5.82
CA LEU A 18 0.11 -22.93 4.91
C LEU A 18 0.74 -23.94 3.93
N GLY A 19 0.46 -23.76 2.64
CA GLY A 19 1.23 -24.35 1.54
C GLY A 19 2.57 -23.63 1.36
N ASN A 20 3.46 -24.23 0.57
CA ASN A 20 4.87 -23.85 0.45
C ASN A 20 5.06 -22.38 -0.03
N PRO A 21 5.96 -21.58 0.56
CA PRO A 21 5.97 -20.12 0.41
C PRO A 21 6.56 -19.55 -0.90
N LYS A 22 6.90 -20.39 -1.89
CA LYS A 22 7.72 -19.94 -3.03
C LYS A 22 6.99 -19.63 -4.34
N ASP A 23 5.72 -20.01 -4.51
CA ASP A 23 5.09 -19.97 -5.85
C ASP A 23 3.72 -19.28 -5.94
N THR A 24 3.24 -18.61 -4.89
CA THR A 24 1.97 -17.85 -4.96
C THR A 24 2.23 -16.35 -5.03
N VAL A 25 2.42 -15.84 -6.26
CA VAL A 25 1.93 -14.49 -6.55
C VAL A 25 0.42 -14.59 -6.36
N ALA A 26 -0.10 -14.09 -5.24
CA ALA A 26 -1.53 -14.04 -5.03
C ALA A 26 -2.15 -13.38 -6.27
N PRO A 27 -3.19 -13.98 -6.89
CA PRO A 27 -3.85 -13.34 -8.02
C PRO A 27 -4.25 -11.93 -7.58
N ALA A 28 -4.09 -10.95 -8.47
CA ALA A 28 -4.57 -9.60 -8.22
C ALA A 28 -6.06 -9.71 -7.91
N ALA A 29 -6.42 -9.63 -6.63
CA ALA A 29 -7.78 -9.76 -6.20
C ALA A 29 -8.57 -8.58 -6.79
N SER A 30 -9.67 -8.87 -7.49
CA SER A 30 -10.59 -7.83 -7.96
C SER A 30 -11.35 -7.15 -6.82
N GLU A 31 -11.18 -7.66 -5.60
CA GLU A 31 -11.82 -7.21 -4.38
C GLU A 31 -10.77 -7.04 -3.28
N ALA A 32 -10.92 -5.98 -2.49
CA ALA A 32 -10.09 -5.72 -1.31
C ALA A 32 -10.99 -5.49 -0.09
N PRO A 33 -10.65 -6.04 1.08
CA PRO A 33 -11.35 -5.71 2.31
C PRO A 33 -11.24 -4.21 2.60
N LEU A 34 -12.37 -3.59 2.92
CA LEU A 34 -12.43 -2.21 3.37
C LEU A 34 -12.34 -2.17 4.89
N TRP A 35 -11.41 -1.38 5.41
CA TRP A 35 -11.19 -1.19 6.84
C TRP A 35 -11.66 0.19 7.27
N GLU A 36 -12.15 0.28 8.50
CA GLU A 36 -12.62 1.53 9.10
C GLU A 36 -11.50 2.20 9.91
N GLY A 37 -11.32 3.51 9.69
CA GLY A 37 -10.49 4.40 10.50
C GLY A 37 -11.31 5.62 10.91
N ILE A 38 -10.76 6.46 11.79
CA ILE A 38 -11.48 7.66 12.27
C ILE A 38 -11.73 8.61 11.10
N GLY A 39 -13.00 8.74 10.70
CA GLY A 39 -13.42 9.62 9.60
C GLY A 39 -12.96 9.18 8.21
N THR A 40 -12.50 7.93 8.04
CA THR A 40 -11.99 7.44 6.76
C THR A 40 -12.18 5.94 6.59
N HIS A 41 -12.18 5.47 5.35
CA HIS A 41 -12.01 4.06 5.03
C HIS A 41 -10.68 3.86 4.31
N TYR A 42 -10.03 2.72 4.54
CA TYR A 42 -8.75 2.40 3.93
C TYR A 42 -8.68 0.95 3.47
N VAL A 43 -7.78 0.68 2.53
CA VAL A 43 -7.48 -0.65 2.01
C VAL A 43 -5.98 -0.89 2.09
N HIS A 44 -5.58 -2.17 2.10
CA HIS A 44 -4.18 -2.56 1.94
C HIS A 44 -3.90 -2.88 0.48
N ILE A 45 -2.85 -2.27 -0.07
CA ILE A 45 -2.33 -2.60 -1.39
C ILE A 45 -0.87 -3.03 -1.28
N TYR A 46 -0.38 -3.76 -2.28
CA TYR A 46 0.99 -4.23 -2.33
C TYR A 46 1.69 -3.61 -3.53
N VAL A 47 2.82 -2.94 -3.28
CA VAL A 47 3.55 -2.16 -4.29
C VAL A 47 4.96 -2.69 -4.47
N GLY A 48 5.42 -2.76 -5.71
CA GLY A 48 6.79 -3.16 -6.05
C GLY A 48 7.03 -4.66 -6.11
N THR A 49 8.29 -5.05 -6.29
CA THR A 49 8.72 -6.45 -6.39
C THR A 49 10.08 -6.64 -5.69
N PRO A 50 10.18 -7.44 -4.62
CA PRO A 50 9.09 -8.14 -3.93
C PRO A 50 8.03 -7.17 -3.37
N PRO A 51 6.76 -7.61 -3.20
CA PRO A 51 5.68 -6.72 -2.83
C PRO A 51 5.84 -6.13 -1.42
N GLN A 52 5.69 -4.82 -1.28
CA GLN A 52 5.68 -4.09 -0.01
C GLN A 52 4.25 -3.64 0.29
N ARG A 53 3.72 -3.97 1.47
CA ARG A 53 2.36 -3.58 1.86
C ARG A 53 2.32 -2.10 2.24
N VAL A 54 1.32 -1.38 1.74
CA VAL A 54 0.98 -0.01 2.16
C VAL A 54 -0.52 0.13 2.39
N SER A 55 -0.90 0.94 3.37
CA SER A 55 -2.30 1.29 3.67
C SER A 55 -2.65 2.61 2.99
N VAL A 56 -3.76 2.64 2.25
CA VAL A 56 -4.24 3.82 1.54
C VAL A 56 -5.71 4.06 1.83
N ILE A 57 -6.06 5.31 2.13
CA ILE A 57 -7.44 5.80 2.21
C ILE A 57 -8.09 5.67 0.85
N VAL A 58 -9.38 5.32 0.82
CA VAL A 58 -10.19 5.34 -0.39
C VAL A 58 -10.85 6.72 -0.53
N ASP A 59 -10.40 7.51 -1.51
CA ASP A 59 -10.84 8.88 -1.77
C ASP A 59 -11.24 9.04 -3.25
N THR A 60 -12.55 9.03 -3.47
CA THR A 60 -13.18 9.22 -4.80
C THR A 60 -13.09 10.67 -5.29
N GLY A 61 -12.69 11.62 -4.45
CA GLY A 61 -12.52 13.03 -4.78
C GLY A 61 -11.16 13.35 -5.44
N SER A 62 -10.37 12.34 -5.83
CA SER A 62 -9.06 12.58 -6.44
C SER A 62 -8.57 11.52 -7.42
N HIS A 63 -7.67 11.96 -8.29
CA HIS A 63 -7.02 11.14 -9.32
C HIS A 63 -5.65 10.54 -8.97
N HIS A 64 -5.03 10.89 -7.83
CA HIS A 64 -3.67 10.43 -7.49
C HIS A 64 -3.66 9.52 -6.27
N THR A 65 -2.93 8.41 -6.40
CA THR A 65 -2.54 7.52 -5.30
C THR A 65 -1.15 7.93 -4.82
N ALA A 66 -1.01 8.21 -3.52
CA ALA A 66 0.26 8.58 -2.92
C ALA A 66 0.39 7.95 -1.52
N PHE A 67 1.63 7.62 -1.17
CA PHE A 67 2.01 7.12 0.14
C PHE A 67 3.46 7.55 0.42
N PRO A 68 3.86 7.65 1.69
CA PRO A 68 5.21 8.07 2.05
C PRO A 68 6.27 7.05 1.62
N CYS A 69 7.37 7.56 1.07
CA CYS A 69 8.57 6.79 0.76
C CYS A 69 9.62 6.92 1.87
N ASP A 70 10.52 5.94 1.93
CA ASP A 70 11.67 5.97 2.83
C ASP A 70 12.49 7.26 2.65
N GLY A 71 12.97 7.83 3.77
CA GLY A 71 13.65 9.12 3.80
C GLY A 71 12.75 10.36 3.89
N CYS A 72 11.42 10.22 3.92
CA CYS A 72 10.54 11.35 4.17
C CYS A 72 10.66 11.88 5.61
N LYS A 73 10.98 13.17 5.76
CA LYS A 73 11.18 13.81 7.08
C LYS A 73 9.91 14.37 7.72
N ASN A 74 8.93 14.80 6.91
CA ASN A 74 7.73 15.51 7.37
C ASN A 74 6.43 14.77 7.02
N CYS A 75 6.47 13.44 6.99
CA CYS A 75 5.32 12.63 6.59
C CYS A 75 4.39 12.21 7.75
N GLY A 76 4.73 12.51 9.01
CA GLY A 76 3.98 12.04 10.18
C GLY A 76 4.38 10.62 10.59
N LYS A 77 3.51 9.92 11.31
CA LYS A 77 3.67 8.49 11.66
C LYS A 77 2.50 7.75 11.03
N HIS A 78 2.80 6.61 10.40
CA HIS A 78 1.80 5.78 9.70
C HIS A 78 1.83 4.36 10.25
N THR A 79 0.74 3.63 10.03
CA THR A 79 0.56 2.25 10.52
C THR A 79 1.50 1.26 9.82
N ASP A 80 1.71 1.42 8.51
CA ASP A 80 2.66 0.63 7.74
C ASP A 80 4.03 1.33 7.62
N PRO A 81 5.13 0.58 7.47
CA PRO A 81 6.41 1.14 7.07
C PRO A 81 6.30 1.91 5.75
N TYR A 82 7.17 2.90 5.58
CA TYR A 82 7.24 3.63 4.31
C TYR A 82 7.72 2.72 3.19
N PHE A 83 7.21 2.98 1.98
CA PHE A 83 7.66 2.28 0.80
C PHE A 83 9.14 2.59 0.56
N ASP A 84 9.97 1.57 0.40
CA ASP A 84 11.39 1.72 0.06
C ASP A 84 11.59 1.40 -1.42
N PRO A 85 11.77 2.41 -2.29
CA PRO A 85 12.01 2.20 -3.71
C PRO A 85 13.22 1.31 -4.00
N LYS A 86 14.24 1.33 -3.12
CA LYS A 86 15.48 0.56 -3.30
C LYS A 86 15.28 -0.94 -3.04
N LYS A 87 14.23 -1.31 -2.31
CA LYS A 87 13.84 -2.72 -2.06
C LYS A 87 12.90 -3.27 -3.12
N SER A 88 12.62 -2.53 -4.18
CA SER A 88 11.75 -2.97 -5.28
C SER A 88 12.50 -2.97 -6.61
N SER A 89 12.65 -4.13 -7.23
CA SER A 89 13.25 -4.30 -8.57
C SER A 89 12.42 -3.69 -9.70
N THR A 90 11.13 -3.43 -9.47
CA THR A 90 10.20 -2.82 -10.42
C THR A 90 9.96 -1.33 -10.16
N SER A 91 10.61 -0.75 -9.14
CA SER A 91 10.46 0.68 -8.86
C SER A 91 11.28 1.51 -9.85
N GLN A 92 10.64 2.52 -10.45
CA GLN A 92 11.29 3.48 -11.33
C GLN A 92 10.77 4.88 -11.06
N THR A 93 11.68 5.84 -10.86
CA THR A 93 11.33 7.26 -10.76
C THR A 93 11.07 7.82 -12.15
N VAL A 94 9.91 8.44 -12.34
CA VAL A 94 9.55 9.12 -13.58
C VAL A 94 9.95 10.60 -13.46
N GLY A 95 10.85 11.05 -14.33
CA GLY A 95 11.26 12.45 -14.42
C GLY A 95 10.39 13.26 -15.38
N CYS A 96 10.47 14.60 -15.31
CA CYS A 96 9.67 15.49 -16.15
C CYS A 96 9.86 15.26 -17.66
N SER A 97 11.04 14.82 -18.09
CA SER A 97 11.34 14.49 -19.49
C SER A 97 10.70 13.20 -19.99
N GLN A 98 10.12 12.39 -19.10
CA GLN A 98 9.49 11.10 -19.41
C GLN A 98 7.96 11.20 -19.48
N CYS A 99 7.38 12.34 -19.11
CA CYS A 99 5.97 12.64 -19.32
C CYS A 99 5.74 12.88 -20.82
N LYS A 100 5.30 11.86 -21.56
CA LYS A 100 4.82 12.05 -22.93
C LYS A 100 3.47 12.78 -22.89
N ALA A 101 3.38 13.88 -23.66
CA ALA A 101 2.15 14.61 -23.90
C ALA A 101 1.12 13.75 -24.65
#